data_AF-A0A9P3JNC9-F1
#
_entry.id   AF-A0A9P3JNC9-F1
#
_cell.length_a   1.000
_cell.length_b   1.000
_cell.length_c   1.000
_cell.angle_alpha   90.00
_cell.angle_beta   90.00
_cell.angle_gamma   90.00
#
_symmetry.space_group_name_H-M   'P 1'
#
loop_
_entity.id
_entity.type
_entity.pdbx_description
1 polymer ?
#
loop_
_entity_poly.entity_id
_entity_poly.type
_entity_poly.pdbx_seq_one_letter_code
_entity_poly.pdbx_strand_id
1 'polypeptide(L)'
;EAVELMGECLLDKLTDEAGNIDAGRGGSSSKSKESKRFLAALQRTAKQAIKTCFSRKELAQLADDMCLRVPDLDGLIDSLNEAGFLLKKGGGLFQVQT
;
A
#
# COMPACT_ATOMS: atom_id res chain seq x y z
N GLU A 1 -2.23 -35.27 6.00
CA GLU A 1 -2.10 -34.57 4.71
C GLU A 1 -1.62 -33.16 5.00
N ALA A 2 -0.62 -32.72 4.25
CA ALA A 2 0.00 -31.39 4.17
C ALA A 2 -0.10 -30.43 5.37
N VAL A 3 1.04 -30.29 6.03
CA VAL A 3 1.47 -29.13 6.81
C VAL A 3 1.43 -27.87 5.93
N GLU A 4 0.67 -26.85 6.34
CA GLU A 4 0.94 -25.45 6.00
C GLU A 4 1.00 -24.65 7.31
N LEU A 5 2.13 -24.84 7.99
CA LEU A 5 2.66 -23.92 8.98
C LEU A 5 3.04 -22.60 8.29
N MET A 6 3.04 -21.52 9.08
CA MET A 6 3.56 -20.17 8.80
C MET A 6 2.59 -19.17 8.16
N GLY A 7 1.89 -18.48 9.05
CA GLY A 7 1.44 -17.11 8.84
C GLY A 7 1.49 -16.25 10.11
N GLU A 8 2.17 -16.68 11.18
CA GLU A 8 2.47 -15.80 12.31
C GLU A 8 3.59 -14.84 11.89
N CYS A 9 3.22 -13.68 11.34
CA CYS A 9 4.05 -12.49 11.41
C CYS A 9 3.20 -11.34 11.95
N LEU A 10 3.26 -11.23 13.27
CA LEU A 10 2.97 -10.07 14.09
C LEU A 10 3.34 -8.77 13.35
N LEU A 11 2.34 -8.09 12.78
CA LEU A 11 2.45 -6.67 12.45
C LEU A 11 1.47 -5.89 13.33
N ASP A 12 1.74 -6.02 14.63
CA ASP A 12 1.29 -5.20 15.77
C ASP A 12 1.78 -3.73 15.70
N LYS A 13 2.33 -3.26 14.57
CA LYS A 13 2.79 -1.87 14.43
C LYS A 13 2.47 -1.27 13.07
N LEU A 14 1.22 -1.30 12.64
CA LEU A 14 0.75 -0.30 11.67
C LEU A 14 -0.72 0.08 11.88
N THR A 15 -1.14 0.09 13.13
CA THR A 15 -2.31 0.85 13.58
C THR A 15 -1.89 1.56 14.86
N ASP A 16 -0.88 2.41 14.74
CA ASP A 16 -0.91 3.60 15.55
C ASP A 16 -1.90 4.54 14.85
N GLU A 17 -3.07 4.66 15.47
CA GLU A 17 -3.89 5.86 15.37
C GLU A 17 -4.53 6.13 14.00
N ALA A 18 -5.59 5.37 13.71
CA ALA A 18 -6.68 5.84 12.85
C ALA A 18 -7.45 7.04 13.46
N GLY A 19 -6.76 8.03 14.04
CA GLY A 19 -7.42 9.08 14.82
C GLY A 19 -6.69 10.40 14.99
N ASN A 20 -5.35 10.47 14.96
CA ASN A 20 -4.68 11.74 15.20
C ASN A 20 -3.21 11.70 14.75
N ILE A 21 -2.93 11.85 13.45
CA ILE A 21 -1.61 12.39 13.09
C ILE A 21 -1.70 13.88 13.39
N ASP A 22 -1.26 14.25 14.58
CA ASP A 22 -0.95 15.61 14.98
C ASP A 22 -0.48 16.42 13.78
N ALA A 23 -1.25 17.47 13.46
CA ALA A 23 -0.85 18.55 12.56
C ALA A 23 0.26 19.42 13.19
N GLY A 24 1.12 18.82 14.00
CA GLY A 24 2.28 19.45 14.62
C GLY A 24 3.52 19.09 13.81
N ARG A 25 4.06 20.10 13.11
CA ARG A 25 5.47 20.20 12.70
C ARG A 25 5.85 19.51 11.38
N GLY A 26 5.80 20.33 10.32
CA GLY A 26 6.80 20.28 9.25
C GLY A 26 6.37 19.62 7.94
N GLY A 27 5.84 20.44 7.03
CA GLY A 27 6.27 20.45 5.62
C GLY A 27 6.16 19.19 4.75
N SER A 28 5.51 18.10 5.17
CA SER A 28 5.31 16.96 4.27
C SER A 28 4.08 17.21 3.39
N SER A 29 4.32 17.67 2.16
CA SER A 29 3.34 17.88 1.10
C SER A 29 2.27 16.78 1.06
N SER A 30 1.01 17.16 0.83
CA SER A 30 -0.16 16.25 0.81
C SER A 30 0.05 14.96 0.00
N LYS A 31 0.85 15.02 -1.08
CA LYS A 31 1.24 13.83 -1.87
C LYS A 31 1.87 12.72 -1.03
N SER A 32 2.85 13.03 -0.18
CA SER A 32 3.51 12.01 0.67
C SER A 32 2.56 11.43 1.72
N LYS A 33 1.54 12.17 2.16
CA LYS A 33 0.53 11.65 3.08
C LYS A 33 -0.37 10.64 2.38
N GLU A 34 -0.82 10.95 1.17
CA GLU A 34 -1.67 10.06 0.38
C GLU A 34 -0.94 8.80 -0.08
N SER A 35 0.33 8.90 -0.48
CA SER A 35 1.16 7.72 -0.80
C SER A 35 1.28 6.75 0.36
N LYS A 36 1.49 7.27 1.58
CA LYS A 36 1.58 6.44 2.79
C LYS A 36 0.24 5.78 3.12
N ARG A 37 -0.88 6.50 3.00
CA ARG A 37 -2.22 5.94 3.21
C ARG A 37 -2.51 4.83 2.21
N PHE A 38 -2.21 5.07 0.92
CA PHE A 38 -2.39 4.07 -0.11
C PHE A 38 -1.54 2.82 0.13
N LEU A 39 -0.26 2.99 0.45
CA LEU A 39 0.64 1.89 0.76
C LEU A 39 0.14 1.06 1.95
N ALA A 40 -0.29 1.71 3.04
CA ALA A 40 -0.80 1.02 4.22
C ALA A 40 -2.03 0.16 3.91
N ALA A 41 -2.98 0.70 3.14
CA ALA A 41 -4.16 -0.06 2.72
C ALA A 41 -3.81 -1.19 1.74
N LEU A 42 -2.84 -0.97 0.84
CA LEU A 42 -2.37 -1.99 -0.08
C LEU A 42 -1.71 -3.15 0.66
N GLN A 43 -0.85 -2.86 1.64
CA GLN A 43 -0.24 -3.88 2.50
C GLN A 43 -1.28 -4.62 3.34
N ARG A 44 -2.33 -3.92 3.83
CA ARG A 44 -3.45 -4.55 4.54
C ARG A 44 -4.20 -5.52 3.63
N THR A 45 -4.52 -5.08 2.42
CA THR A 45 -5.21 -5.90 1.41
C THR A 45 -4.36 -7.12 1.03
N ALA A 46 -3.05 -6.94 0.88
CA ALA A 46 -2.11 -8.02 0.58
C ALA A 46 -2.09 -9.10 1.66
N LYS A 47 -2.15 -8.70 2.93
CA LYS A 47 -2.22 -9.63 4.06
C LYS A 47 -3.58 -10.32 4.14
N GLN A 48 -4.68 -9.58 3.97
CA GLN A 48 -6.03 -10.13 4.04
C GLN A 48 -6.33 -11.13 2.92
N ALA A 49 -5.86 -10.85 1.71
CA ALA A 49 -6.04 -11.71 0.54
C ALA A 49 -4.94 -12.77 0.38
N ILE A 50 -3.94 -12.79 1.28
CA ILE A 50 -2.73 -13.65 1.19
C ILE A 50 -2.13 -13.56 -0.23
N LYS A 51 -2.04 -12.33 -0.75
CA LYS A 51 -1.69 -12.04 -2.14
C LYS A 51 -0.76 -10.84 -2.20
N THR A 52 0.40 -11.01 -2.81
CA THR A 52 1.39 -9.93 -2.93
C THR A 52 1.42 -9.30 -4.32
N CYS A 53 0.79 -9.90 -5.34
CA CYS A 53 0.81 -9.43 -6.72
C CYS A 53 -0.53 -8.81 -7.11
N PHE A 54 -0.57 -7.54 -7.46
CA PHE A 54 -1.78 -6.81 -7.83
C PHE A 54 -1.72 -6.36 -9.28
N SER A 55 -2.87 -6.40 -9.97
CA SER A 55 -2.98 -5.80 -11.30
C SER A 55 -3.17 -4.30 -11.20
N ARG A 56 -2.84 -3.54 -12.27
CA ARG A 56 -3.13 -2.09 -12.32
C ARG A 56 -4.60 -1.77 -11.99
N LYS A 57 -5.53 -2.62 -12.43
CA LYS A 57 -6.96 -2.49 -12.12
C LYS A 57 -7.27 -2.60 -10.62
N GLU A 58 -6.62 -3.52 -9.91
CA GLU A 58 -6.83 -3.69 -8.46
C GLU A 58 -6.24 -2.52 -7.68
N LEU A 59 -5.07 -2.01 -8.10
CA LEU A 59 -4.51 -0.79 -7.51
C LEU A 59 -5.41 0.42 -7.72
N ALA A 60 -6.01 0.55 -8.92
CA ALA A 60 -6.98 1.60 -9.21
C ALA A 60 -8.26 1.48 -8.40
N GLN A 61 -8.80 0.25 -8.27
CA GLN A 61 -9.98 0.00 -7.45
C GLN A 61 -9.72 0.28 -5.97
N LEU A 62 -8.55 -0.07 -5.46
CA LEU A 62 -8.16 0.27 -4.09
C LEU A 62 -8.06 1.79 -3.88
N ALA A 63 -7.50 2.52 -4.85
CA ALA A 63 -7.43 3.99 -4.78
C ALA A 63 -8.83 4.62 -4.79
N ASP A 64 -9.75 4.09 -5.59
CA ASP A 64 -11.15 4.52 -5.67
C ASP A 64 -11.91 4.24 -4.36
N ASP A 65 -11.78 3.02 -3.80
CA ASP A 65 -12.40 2.61 -2.54
C ASP A 65 -11.99 3.51 -1.36
N MET A 66 -10.74 3.97 -1.37
CA MET A 66 -10.23 4.92 -0.37
C MET A 66 -10.54 6.38 -0.66
N CYS A 67 -11.24 6.70 -1.76
CA CYS A 67 -11.44 8.06 -2.27
C CYS A 67 -10.12 8.85 -2.29
N LEU A 68 -9.05 8.22 -2.78
CA LEU A 68 -7.71 8.78 -2.80
C LEU A 68 -7.69 10.02 -3.72
N ARG A 69 -7.31 11.19 -3.20
CA ARG A 69 -7.28 12.46 -3.94
C ARG A 69 -5.93 12.70 -4.62
N VAL A 70 -5.43 11.68 -5.32
CA VAL A 70 -4.23 11.82 -6.13
C VAL A 70 -4.56 12.27 -7.56
N PRO A 71 -3.86 13.26 -8.11
CA PRO A 71 -4.09 13.72 -9.48
C PRO A 71 -3.59 12.71 -10.52
N ASP A 72 -2.64 11.85 -10.15
CA ASP A 72 -2.10 10.81 -11.01
C ASP A 72 -1.76 9.56 -10.20
N LEU A 73 -2.51 8.49 -10.46
CA LEU A 73 -2.28 7.19 -9.81
C LEU A 73 -1.03 6.51 -10.37
N ASP A 74 -0.70 6.73 -11.64
CA ASP A 74 0.45 6.04 -12.24
C ASP A 74 1.76 6.55 -11.64
N GLY A 75 1.91 7.87 -11.51
CA GLY A 75 3.04 8.50 -10.83
C GLY A 75 3.10 8.14 -9.35
N LEU A 76 1.96 7.87 -8.69
CA LEU A 76 1.96 7.32 -7.33
C LEU A 76 2.58 5.92 -7.29
N ILE A 77 2.14 5.04 -8.19
CA ILE A 77 2.65 3.67 -8.31
C ILE A 77 4.13 3.67 -8.67
N ASP A 78 4.53 4.56 -9.57
CA ASP A 78 5.93 4.72 -9.97
C ASP A 78 6.80 5.21 -8.81
N SER A 79 6.33 6.22 -8.06
CA SER A 79 7.01 6.70 -6.84
C SER A 79 7.17 5.59 -5.80
N LEU A 80 6.17 4.72 -5.64
CA LEU A 80 6.25 3.57 -4.73
C LEU A 80 7.18 2.49 -5.26
N ASN A 81 7.30 2.36 -6.58
CA ASN A 81 8.24 1.46 -7.22
C ASN A 81 9.69 1.94 -7.08
N GLU A 82 9.95 3.24 -7.30
CA GLU A 82 11.25 3.86 -7.06
C GLU A 82 11.66 3.79 -5.59
N ALA A 83 10.71 3.95 -4.66
CA ALA A 83 10.95 3.82 -3.23
C ALA A 83 11.15 2.37 -2.76
N GLY A 84 10.95 1.38 -3.64
CA GLY A 84 11.13 -0.05 -3.33
C GLY A 84 9.98 -0.73 -2.59
N PHE A 85 8.82 -0.05 -2.44
CA PHE A 85 7.63 -0.63 -1.82
C PHE A 85 6.78 -1.47 -2.79
N LEU A 86 6.88 -1.16 -4.08
CA LEU A 86 6.28 -1.93 -5.16
C LEU A 86 7.37 -2.39 -6.13
N LEU A 87 7.19 -3.56 -6.72
CA LEU A 87 8.01 -4.02 -7.83
C LEU A 87 7.11 -4.19 -9.03
N LYS A 88 7.31 -3.35 -10.05
CA LYS A 88 6.63 -3.48 -11.33
C LYS A 88 7.10 -4.76 -12.02
N LYS A 89 6.19 -5.74 -12.12
CA LYS A 89 6.40 -6.98 -12.86
C LYS A 89 5.95 -6.79 -14.31
N GLY A 90 6.50 -7.61 -15.21
CA GLY A 90 6.02 -7.69 -16.59
C GLY A 90 4.52 -8.05 -16.64
N GLY A 91 3.81 -7.59 -17.67
CA GLY A 91 2.39 -7.88 -17.86
C GLY A 91 1.42 -6.98 -17.07
N GLY A 92 1.88 -5.84 -16.53
CA GLY A 92 1.00 -4.89 -15.83
C GLY A 92 0.63 -5.33 -14.40
N LEU A 93 1.46 -6.20 -13.82
CA LEU A 93 1.37 -6.68 -12.45
C LEU A 93 2.36 -5.92 -11.57
N PHE A 94 2.02 -5.76 -10.30
CA PHE A 94 2.82 -5.04 -9.33
C PHE A 94 2.90 -5.88 -8.05
N GLN A 95 4.11 -6.20 -7.61
CA GLN A 95 4.31 -6.98 -6.40
C GLN A 95 4.59 -6.05 -5.22
N VAL A 96 3.77 -6.10 -4.19
CA VAL A 96 4.00 -5.40 -2.92
C VAL A 96 5.22 -6.02 -2.24
N GLN A 97 6.17 -5.17 -1.86
CA GLN A 97 7.27 -5.53 -0.96
C GLN A 97 6.82 -5.20 0.47
N THR A 98 6.70 -6.22 1.31
CA THR A 98 6.36 -6.11 2.73
C THR A 98 7.40 -6.82 3.58
#